data_AF-J9DFH9-F1
#
_entry.id   AF-J9DFH9-F1
#
_cell.length_a   1.000
_cell.length_b   1.000
_cell.length_c   1.000
_cell.angle_alpha   90.00
_cell.angle_beta   90.00
_cell.angle_gamma   90.00
#
_symmetry.space_group_name_H-M   'P 1'
#
loop_
_entity.id
_entity.type
_entity.pdbx_description
1 polymer ?
#
loop_
_entity_poly.entity_id
_entity_poly.type
_entity_poly.pdbx_seq_one_letter_code
_entity_poly.pdbx_strand_id
1 'polypeptide(L)'
;MTLERPTSGETSISLSEALDLYLRLKGNGKGEAFERTARRNIEQFYAVVGDPSIGELTSADAASFRDHLIERGLASSSVKRCFASIRSIVSLAIQEHGLPITNPFAKVFIPADDRSKSRPTMPVKTIKILQAECEATNDPNRHLLALISDTGLRLSEALGLIKEDIVLDTEIPHLIIQKHPWRKLKTASSERLVPLIGKSYWAAGQIMQTEAQFAFSNYTSASKCNANSASAALNKWLKPRVPDGCVVYSFRHALRDRLRAVECPSDISDAIGGWSTSGIGHSYGDGYDLVVKQKWLQKIVI
;
A
#
# COMPACT_ATOMS: atom_id res chain seq x y z
N MET A 1 31.07 21.54 -24.67
CA MET A 1 31.09 20.11 -25.06
C MET A 1 29.86 19.86 -25.91
N THR A 2 30.03 19.92 -27.23
CA THR A 2 28.94 19.66 -28.18
C THR A 2 28.69 18.17 -28.15
N LEU A 3 27.53 17.73 -27.65
CA LEU A 3 27.14 16.32 -27.71
C LEU A 3 26.92 16.01 -29.18
N GLU A 4 27.79 15.19 -29.77
CA GLU A 4 27.58 14.62 -31.09
C GLU A 4 26.21 13.94 -31.11
N ARG A 5 25.38 14.27 -32.10
CA ARG A 5 24.13 13.54 -32.31
C ARG A 5 24.51 12.07 -32.54
N PRO A 6 23.86 11.11 -31.86
CA PRO A 6 24.04 9.70 -32.17
C PRO A 6 23.76 9.50 -33.67
N THR A 7 24.80 9.20 -34.43
CA THR A 7 24.69 8.88 -35.86
C THR A 7 24.01 7.52 -35.97
N SER A 8 22.80 7.50 -36.49
CA SER A 8 22.13 6.32 -37.07
C SER A 8 22.18 5.03 -36.22
N GLY A 9 21.24 4.93 -35.28
CA GLY A 9 20.45 3.72 -35.03
C GLY A 9 21.16 2.43 -34.61
N GLU A 10 21.33 2.24 -33.30
CA GLU A 10 20.71 1.05 -32.71
C GLU A 10 19.20 1.35 -32.60
N THR A 11 18.51 1.28 -33.75
CA THR A 11 17.05 1.50 -33.88
C THR A 11 16.24 0.36 -33.27
N SER A 12 16.91 -0.64 -32.71
CA SER A 12 16.33 -1.81 -32.08
C SER A 12 16.86 -1.91 -30.66
N ILE A 13 15.98 -1.70 -29.69
CA ILE A 13 16.20 -2.10 -28.29
C ILE A 13 15.32 -3.32 -28.04
N SER A 14 15.87 -4.37 -27.42
CA SER A 14 15.11 -5.56 -27.03
C SER A 14 14.21 -5.30 -25.82
N LEU A 15 13.29 -6.22 -25.54
CA LEU A 15 12.42 -6.14 -24.36
C LEU A 15 13.24 -6.23 -23.06
N SER A 16 14.27 -7.08 -23.03
CA SER A 16 15.19 -7.21 -21.89
C SER A 16 16.01 -5.94 -21.64
N GLU A 17 16.56 -5.32 -22.68
CA GLU A 17 17.29 -4.05 -22.56
C GLU A 17 16.37 -2.90 -22.15
N ALA A 18 15.13 -2.88 -22.64
CA ALA A 18 14.13 -1.89 -22.23
C ALA A 18 13.82 -1.97 -20.73
N LEU A 19 13.77 -3.19 -20.17
CA LEU A 19 13.63 -3.41 -18.74
C LEU A 19 14.85 -2.89 -17.97
N ASP A 20 16.07 -3.19 -18.41
CA ASP A 20 17.28 -2.71 -17.73
C ASP A 20 17.41 -1.18 -17.79
N LEU A 21 17.05 -0.56 -18.92
CA LEU A 21 16.91 0.89 -19.07
C LEU A 21 15.90 1.45 -18.04
N TYR A 22 14.73 0.82 -17.92
CA TYR A 22 13.70 1.24 -16.98
C TYR A 22 14.15 1.13 -15.53
N LEU A 23 14.82 0.04 -15.16
CA LEU A 23 15.34 -0.14 -13.80
C LEU A 23 16.45 0.85 -13.49
N ARG A 24 17.35 1.12 -14.44
CA ARG A 24 18.42 2.11 -14.29
C ARG A 24 17.86 3.52 -14.09
N LEU A 25 16.87 3.94 -14.88
CA LEU A 25 16.35 5.31 -14.84
C LEU A 25 15.26 5.54 -13.79
N LYS A 26 14.40 4.56 -13.53
CA LYS A 26 13.23 4.70 -12.63
C LYS A 26 13.35 3.90 -11.33
N GLY A 27 14.32 2.99 -11.22
CA GLY A 27 14.50 2.12 -10.05
C GLY A 27 15.14 2.81 -8.85
N ASN A 28 15.87 3.92 -9.06
CA ASN A 28 16.53 4.61 -7.95
C ASN A 28 15.54 5.00 -6.84
N GLY A 29 15.83 4.56 -5.62
CA GLY A 29 14.99 4.81 -4.43
C GLY A 29 13.66 4.04 -4.35
N LYS A 30 13.31 3.17 -5.32
CA LYS A 30 12.05 2.40 -5.34
C LYS A 30 12.10 1.05 -4.58
N GLY A 31 13.30 0.51 -4.38
CA GLY A 31 13.55 -0.71 -3.59
C GLY A 31 13.28 -2.03 -4.34
N GLU A 32 13.69 -3.16 -3.74
CA GLU A 32 13.69 -4.49 -4.37
C GLU A 32 12.32 -4.96 -4.89
N ALA A 33 11.24 -4.61 -4.19
CA ALA A 33 9.90 -5.03 -4.58
C ALA A 33 9.46 -4.42 -5.92
N PHE A 34 9.90 -3.20 -6.23
CA PHE A 34 9.65 -2.55 -7.50
C PHE A 34 10.38 -3.28 -8.63
N GLU A 35 11.67 -3.53 -8.45
CA GLU A 35 12.50 -4.24 -9.43
C GLU A 35 11.95 -5.65 -9.70
N ARG A 36 11.72 -6.44 -8.64
CA ARG A 36 11.16 -7.79 -8.77
C ARG A 36 9.82 -7.80 -9.49
N THR A 37 8.99 -6.78 -9.28
CA THR A 37 7.69 -6.69 -9.97
C THR A 37 7.87 -6.37 -11.46
N ALA A 38 8.77 -5.45 -11.81
CA ALA A 38 9.07 -5.11 -13.19
C ALA A 38 9.66 -6.33 -13.94
N ARG A 39 10.67 -6.98 -13.36
CA ARG A 39 11.30 -8.20 -13.91
C ARG A 39 10.26 -9.29 -14.14
N ARG A 40 9.48 -9.65 -13.12
CA ARG A 40 8.44 -10.68 -13.21
C ARG A 40 7.40 -10.38 -14.32
N ASN A 41 6.97 -9.13 -14.44
CA ASN A 41 5.97 -8.77 -15.46
C ASN A 41 6.54 -8.88 -16.88
N ILE A 42 7.82 -8.53 -17.07
CA ILE A 42 8.52 -8.70 -18.34
C ILE A 42 8.80 -10.18 -18.63
N GLU A 43 9.28 -10.96 -17.66
CA GLU A 43 9.47 -12.41 -17.78
C GLU A 43 8.19 -13.13 -18.21
N GLN A 44 7.04 -12.71 -17.66
CA GLN A 44 5.74 -13.26 -18.07
C GLN A 44 5.39 -12.93 -19.52
N PHE A 45 5.71 -11.72 -19.98
CA PHE A 45 5.46 -11.34 -21.36
C PHE A 45 6.45 -12.02 -22.32
N TYR A 46 7.72 -12.08 -21.93
CA TYR A 46 8.78 -12.81 -22.61
C TYR A 46 8.39 -14.27 -22.85
N ALA A 47 7.81 -14.95 -21.87
CA ALA A 47 7.38 -16.32 -22.02
C ALA A 47 6.30 -16.54 -23.11
N VAL A 48 5.61 -15.48 -23.55
CA VAL A 48 4.58 -15.54 -24.60
C VAL A 48 5.13 -15.14 -25.96
N VAL A 49 6.04 -14.15 -26.04
CA VAL A 49 6.48 -13.55 -27.31
C VAL A 49 7.99 -13.58 -27.56
N GLY A 50 8.78 -14.11 -26.62
CA GLY A 50 10.25 -14.08 -26.65
C GLY A 50 10.83 -12.72 -26.29
N ASP A 51 11.99 -12.38 -26.89
CA ASP A 51 12.68 -11.09 -26.72
C ASP A 51 12.64 -10.24 -28.00
N PRO A 52 11.46 -9.83 -28.48
CA PRO A 52 11.37 -9.06 -29.71
C PRO A 52 12.02 -7.69 -29.53
N SER A 53 12.43 -7.06 -30.63
CA SER A 53 12.74 -5.64 -30.57
C SER A 53 11.47 -4.87 -30.22
N ILE A 54 11.59 -3.82 -29.39
CA ILE A 54 10.48 -2.94 -29.07
C ILE A 54 9.84 -2.37 -30.34
N GLY A 55 10.61 -2.11 -31.40
CA GLY A 55 10.12 -1.63 -32.68
C GLY A 55 9.24 -2.63 -33.45
N GLU A 56 9.33 -3.91 -33.14
CA GLU A 56 8.58 -5.00 -33.79
C GLU A 56 7.31 -5.38 -33.03
N LEU A 57 7.14 -4.88 -31.81
CA LEU A 57 5.98 -5.19 -30.99
C LEU A 57 4.69 -4.67 -31.63
N THR A 58 3.69 -5.54 -31.68
CA THR A 58 2.37 -5.24 -32.26
C THR A 58 1.27 -5.22 -31.20
N SER A 59 0.14 -4.61 -31.55
CA SER A 59 -1.05 -4.69 -30.70
C SER A 59 -1.59 -6.11 -30.54
N ALA A 60 -1.29 -7.01 -31.49
CA ALA A 60 -1.63 -8.43 -31.41
C ALA A 60 -0.85 -9.14 -30.31
N ASP A 61 0.46 -8.86 -30.17
CA ASP A 61 1.29 -9.41 -29.09
C ASP A 61 0.73 -9.03 -27.71
N ALA A 62 0.33 -7.77 -27.56
CA ALA A 62 -0.26 -7.27 -26.33
C ALA A 62 -1.66 -7.89 -26.07
N ALA A 63 -2.44 -8.17 -27.11
CA ALA A 63 -3.73 -8.88 -26.99
C ALA A 63 -3.53 -10.36 -26.60
N SER A 64 -2.61 -11.07 -27.25
CA SER A 64 -2.26 -12.45 -26.91
C SER A 64 -1.77 -12.58 -25.46
N PHE A 65 -0.96 -11.63 -25.00
CA PHE A 65 -0.53 -11.60 -23.61
C PHE A 65 -1.69 -11.36 -22.63
N ARG A 66 -2.64 -10.48 -22.97
CA ARG A 66 -3.86 -10.29 -22.14
C ARG A 66 -4.61 -11.61 -22.02
N ASP A 67 -4.85 -12.28 -23.13
CA ASP A 67 -5.64 -13.52 -23.18
C ASP A 67 -4.94 -14.62 -22.38
N HIS A 68 -3.63 -14.77 -22.54
CA HIS A 68 -2.81 -15.66 -21.72
C HIS A 68 -2.95 -15.39 -20.20
N LEU A 69 -2.95 -14.12 -19.77
CA LEU A 69 -3.13 -13.79 -18.35
C LEU A 69 -4.54 -14.10 -17.85
N ILE A 70 -5.57 -13.88 -18.68
CA ILE A 70 -6.97 -14.19 -18.34
C ILE A 70 -7.20 -15.70 -18.25
N GLU A 71 -6.67 -16.47 -19.20
CA GLU A 71 -6.73 -17.95 -19.22
C GLU A 71 -6.07 -18.55 -17.97
N ARG A 72 -4.97 -17.95 -17.50
CA ARG A 72 -4.34 -18.29 -16.21
C ARG A 72 -5.17 -17.91 -14.98
N GLY A 73 -6.34 -17.33 -15.17
CA GLY A 73 -7.29 -17.01 -14.13
C GLY A 73 -6.98 -15.72 -13.37
N LEU A 74 -6.13 -14.82 -13.88
CA LEU A 74 -5.90 -13.53 -13.21
C LEU A 74 -7.17 -12.66 -13.27
N ALA A 75 -7.45 -11.96 -12.18
CA ALA A 75 -8.50 -10.95 -12.17
C ALA A 75 -8.14 -9.76 -13.07
N SER A 76 -9.13 -9.09 -13.67
CA SER A 76 -8.94 -7.97 -14.59
C SER A 76 -8.15 -6.82 -13.96
N SER A 77 -8.30 -6.60 -12.65
CA SER A 77 -7.48 -5.61 -11.93
C SER A 77 -5.99 -5.99 -11.87
N SER A 78 -5.67 -7.28 -11.80
CA SER A 78 -4.29 -7.79 -11.83
C SER A 78 -3.70 -7.68 -13.23
N VAL A 79 -4.48 -8.02 -14.27
CA VAL A 79 -4.09 -7.83 -15.67
C VAL A 79 -3.79 -6.35 -15.93
N LYS A 80 -4.69 -5.44 -15.56
CA LYS A 80 -4.49 -3.98 -15.67
C LYS A 80 -3.20 -3.50 -15.03
N ARG A 81 -2.83 -4.02 -13.85
CA ARG A 81 -1.57 -3.67 -13.16
C ARG A 81 -0.34 -4.19 -13.91
N CYS A 82 -0.38 -5.42 -14.43
CA CYS A 82 0.70 -5.97 -15.24
C CYS A 82 0.92 -5.11 -16.50
N PHE A 83 -0.17 -4.82 -17.23
CA PHE A 83 -0.15 -3.96 -18.42
C PHE A 83 0.36 -2.55 -18.15
N ALA A 84 0.00 -1.94 -17.01
CA ALA A 84 0.51 -0.62 -16.64
C ALA A 84 2.03 -0.62 -16.44
N SER A 85 2.59 -1.70 -15.88
CA SER A 85 4.02 -1.87 -15.70
C SER A 85 4.75 -2.00 -17.04
N ILE A 86 4.30 -2.93 -17.89
CA ILE A 86 4.92 -3.17 -19.21
C ILE A 86 4.80 -1.92 -20.08
N ARG A 87 3.63 -1.27 -20.09
CA ARG A 87 3.41 -0.01 -20.80
C ARG A 87 4.43 1.05 -20.39
N SER A 88 4.70 1.20 -19.10
CA SER A 88 5.67 2.19 -18.61
C SER A 88 7.11 1.88 -19.07
N ILE A 89 7.48 0.60 -19.13
CA ILE A 89 8.79 0.13 -19.61
C ILE A 89 8.93 0.43 -21.11
N VAL A 90 7.96 -0.04 -21.91
CA VAL A 90 7.94 0.13 -23.37
C VAL A 90 7.88 1.60 -23.76
N SER A 91 7.05 2.41 -23.09
CA SER A 91 6.96 3.85 -23.37
C SER A 91 8.29 4.57 -23.12
N LEU A 92 9.01 4.21 -22.05
CA LEU A 92 10.32 4.81 -21.77
C LEU A 92 11.32 4.44 -22.87
N ALA A 93 11.37 3.17 -23.28
CA ALA A 93 12.25 2.74 -24.37
C ALA A 93 11.94 3.46 -25.69
N ILE A 94 10.66 3.56 -26.07
CA ILE A 94 10.23 4.30 -27.27
C ILE A 94 10.70 5.76 -27.21
N GLN A 95 10.53 6.42 -26.06
CA GLN A 95 10.89 7.83 -25.91
C GLN A 95 12.41 8.05 -25.94
N GLU A 96 13.18 7.29 -25.16
CA GLU A 96 14.63 7.46 -25.03
C GLU A 96 15.38 7.07 -26.31
N HIS A 97 14.86 6.09 -27.07
CA HIS A 97 15.46 5.64 -28.34
C HIS A 97 14.81 6.30 -29.57
N GLY A 98 13.83 7.19 -29.40
CA GLY A 98 13.16 7.89 -30.50
C GLY A 98 12.48 6.96 -31.50
N LEU A 99 11.94 5.83 -31.04
CA LEU A 99 11.33 4.83 -31.93
C LEU A 99 10.04 5.38 -32.55
N PRO A 100 9.84 5.28 -33.88
CA PRO A 100 8.68 5.85 -34.57
C PRO A 100 7.45 4.93 -34.47
N ILE A 101 7.18 4.36 -33.29
CA ILE A 101 6.06 3.44 -33.07
C ILE A 101 5.13 3.95 -31.96
N THR A 102 3.86 3.53 -32.04
CA THR A 102 2.93 3.72 -30.92
C THR A 102 3.06 2.54 -29.96
N ASN A 103 3.10 2.81 -28.65
CA ASN A 103 3.18 1.76 -27.64
C ASN A 103 2.00 0.76 -27.77
N PRO A 104 2.26 -0.54 -28.05
CA PRO A 104 1.22 -1.55 -28.25
C PRO A 104 0.34 -1.81 -27.02
N PHE A 105 0.86 -1.53 -25.82
CA PHE A 105 0.15 -1.71 -24.55
C PHE A 105 -0.73 -0.50 -24.18
N ALA A 106 -0.73 0.58 -24.96
CA ALA A 106 -1.39 1.83 -24.61
C ALA A 106 -2.92 1.70 -24.51
N LYS A 107 -3.54 0.98 -25.45
CA LYS A 107 -5.01 0.93 -25.62
C LYS A 107 -5.60 -0.47 -25.62
N VAL A 108 -4.89 -1.45 -25.04
CA VAL A 108 -5.41 -2.84 -24.97
C VAL A 108 -6.67 -2.88 -24.12
N PHE A 109 -7.76 -3.35 -24.71
CA PHE A 109 -9.01 -3.57 -24.00
C PHE A 109 -8.87 -4.73 -23.03
N ILE A 110 -9.14 -4.48 -21.74
CA ILE A 110 -9.14 -5.49 -20.70
C ILE A 110 -10.59 -5.60 -20.18
N PRO A 111 -11.27 -6.73 -20.43
CA PRO A 111 -12.64 -6.95 -19.98
C PRO A 111 -12.81 -6.67 -18.49
N ALA A 112 -13.96 -6.14 -18.09
CA ALA A 112 -14.32 -6.12 -16.68
C ALA A 112 -14.57 -7.56 -16.20
N ASP A 113 -14.24 -7.84 -14.96
CA ASP A 113 -14.64 -9.07 -14.30
C ASP A 113 -15.48 -8.75 -13.06
N ASP A 114 -16.49 -9.59 -12.79
CA ASP A 114 -17.31 -9.49 -11.58
C ASP A 114 -16.53 -9.89 -10.32
N ARG A 115 -15.25 -10.26 -10.47
CA ARG A 115 -14.31 -10.56 -9.39
C ARG A 115 -13.84 -9.31 -8.66
N SER A 116 -14.40 -8.12 -8.95
CA SER A 116 -14.25 -6.95 -8.08
C SER A 116 -14.95 -7.20 -6.75
N LYS A 117 -14.35 -8.06 -5.91
CA LYS A 117 -14.82 -8.27 -4.55
C LYS A 117 -14.73 -6.94 -3.83
N SER A 118 -15.88 -6.40 -3.42
CA SER A 118 -15.94 -5.38 -2.39
C SER A 118 -15.05 -5.87 -1.24
N ARG A 119 -14.08 -5.05 -0.83
CA ARG A 119 -13.16 -5.45 0.24
C ARG A 119 -13.99 -5.53 1.52
N PRO A 120 -14.15 -6.71 2.14
CA PRO A 120 -15.07 -6.86 3.24
C PRO A 120 -14.59 -6.01 4.42
N THR A 121 -15.55 -5.32 5.01
CA THR A 121 -15.37 -4.51 6.22
C THR A 121 -15.56 -5.40 7.44
N MET A 122 -14.74 -5.22 8.48
CA MET A 122 -14.83 -6.05 9.68
C MET A 122 -16.11 -5.67 10.46
N PRO A 123 -17.01 -6.61 10.80
CA PRO A 123 -18.21 -6.28 11.57
C PRO A 123 -17.85 -5.75 12.97
N VAL A 124 -18.59 -4.74 13.43
CA VAL A 124 -18.37 -4.11 14.76
C VAL A 124 -18.43 -5.13 15.89
N LYS A 125 -19.37 -6.08 15.86
CA LYS A 125 -19.47 -7.18 16.84
C LYS A 125 -18.21 -8.04 16.87
N THR A 126 -17.65 -8.35 15.70
CA THR A 126 -16.39 -9.09 15.58
C THR A 126 -15.23 -8.28 16.14
N ILE A 127 -15.13 -6.98 15.82
CA ILE A 127 -14.08 -6.10 16.39
C ILE A 127 -14.13 -6.12 17.92
N LYS A 128 -15.32 -6.01 18.53
CA LYS A 128 -15.49 -6.05 19.99
C LYS A 128 -14.93 -7.33 20.62
N ILE A 129 -15.27 -8.48 20.03
CA ILE A 129 -14.78 -9.79 20.50
C ILE A 129 -13.27 -9.88 20.36
N LEU A 130 -12.73 -9.51 19.19
CA LEU A 130 -11.29 -9.55 18.93
C LEU A 130 -10.51 -8.61 19.85
N GLN A 131 -11.07 -7.45 20.15
CA GLN A 131 -10.51 -6.48 21.09
C GLN A 131 -10.41 -7.05 22.51
N ALA A 132 -11.45 -7.74 22.99
CA ALA A 132 -11.40 -8.44 24.28
C ALA A 132 -10.40 -9.61 24.29
N GLU A 133 -10.35 -10.40 23.21
CA GLU A 133 -9.35 -11.48 23.07
C GLU A 133 -7.92 -10.94 23.01
N CYS A 134 -7.72 -9.76 22.40
CA CYS A 134 -6.43 -9.08 22.39
C CYS A 134 -5.93 -8.79 23.81
N GLU A 135 -6.80 -8.26 24.66
CA GLU A 135 -6.48 -7.98 26.06
C GLU A 135 -6.23 -9.25 26.87
N ALA A 136 -7.06 -10.28 26.68
CA ALA A 136 -6.91 -11.54 27.40
C ALA A 136 -5.59 -12.27 27.06
N THR A 137 -5.16 -12.20 25.79
CA THR A 137 -3.91 -12.85 25.36
C THR A 137 -2.67 -11.99 25.66
N ASN A 138 -2.80 -10.67 25.56
CA ASN A 138 -1.79 -9.67 25.89
C ASN A 138 -0.37 -9.89 25.30
N ASP A 139 -0.29 -10.33 24.04
CA ASP A 139 0.99 -10.54 23.33
C ASP A 139 1.30 -9.40 22.32
N PRO A 140 2.56 -9.26 21.82
CA PRO A 140 2.93 -8.20 20.89
C PRO A 140 2.09 -8.14 19.60
N ASN A 141 1.62 -9.29 19.09
CA ASN A 141 0.74 -9.33 17.92
C ASN A 141 -0.67 -8.83 18.25
N ARG A 142 -1.15 -9.08 19.48
CA ARG A 142 -2.42 -8.55 19.96
C ARG A 142 -2.37 -7.07 20.23
N HIS A 143 -1.25 -6.56 20.75
CA HIS A 143 -1.03 -5.11 20.87
C HIS A 143 -1.08 -4.45 19.49
N LEU A 144 -0.42 -5.02 18.48
CA LEU A 144 -0.49 -4.52 17.10
C LEU A 144 -1.92 -4.51 16.56
N LEU A 145 -2.67 -5.60 16.75
CA LEU A 145 -4.04 -5.71 16.26
C LEU A 145 -4.99 -4.72 16.97
N ALA A 146 -4.85 -4.58 18.29
CA ALA A 146 -5.63 -3.65 19.09
C ALA A 146 -5.30 -2.19 18.73
N LEU A 147 -4.03 -1.87 18.52
CA LEU A 147 -3.57 -0.55 18.07
C LEU A 147 -4.24 -0.15 16.75
N ILE A 148 -4.22 -1.02 15.73
CA ILE A 148 -4.80 -0.69 14.42
C ILE A 148 -6.34 -0.72 14.42
N SER A 149 -6.97 -1.39 15.40
CA SER A 149 -8.42 -1.56 15.44
C SER A 149 -9.17 -0.23 15.59
N ASP A 150 -8.65 0.71 16.38
CA ASP A 150 -9.28 2.02 16.63
C ASP A 150 -8.52 3.21 16.01
N THR A 151 -7.31 3.00 15.48
CA THR A 151 -6.55 4.04 14.75
C THR A 151 -6.70 3.94 13.24
N GLY A 152 -7.08 2.75 12.72
CA GLY A 152 -7.18 2.46 11.29
C GLY A 152 -5.87 2.62 10.52
N LEU A 153 -4.72 2.59 11.20
CA LEU A 153 -3.40 2.66 10.57
C LEU A 153 -3.24 1.59 9.48
N ARG A 154 -2.44 1.89 8.45
CA ARG A 154 -1.92 0.81 7.61
C ARG A 154 -1.01 -0.05 8.50
N LEU A 155 -1.03 -1.37 8.30
CA LEU A 155 -0.20 -2.28 9.11
C LEU A 155 1.29 -1.87 9.12
N SER A 156 1.82 -1.43 7.97
CA SER A 156 3.20 -0.96 7.85
C SER A 156 3.48 0.37 8.55
N GLU A 157 2.46 1.20 8.78
CA GLU A 157 2.59 2.43 9.58
C GLU A 157 2.75 2.03 11.05
N ALA A 158 1.87 1.18 11.57
CA ALA A 158 1.95 0.69 12.95
C ALA A 158 3.25 -0.06 13.26
N LEU A 159 3.69 -0.94 12.35
CA LEU A 159 4.97 -1.66 12.51
C LEU A 159 6.19 -0.76 12.46
N GLY A 160 6.09 0.42 11.84
CA GLY A 160 7.20 1.35 11.69
C GLY A 160 7.45 2.21 12.93
N LEU A 161 6.57 2.15 13.93
CA LEU A 161 6.64 3.00 15.13
C LEU A 161 7.84 2.64 16.01
N ILE A 162 8.48 3.68 16.53
CA ILE A 162 9.37 3.63 17.69
C ILE A 162 8.65 4.22 18.91
N LYS A 163 9.20 4.01 20.11
CA LYS A 163 8.60 4.53 21.36
C LYS A 163 8.37 6.04 21.32
N GLU A 164 9.28 6.79 20.69
CA GLU A 164 9.19 8.24 20.56
C GLU A 164 8.00 8.70 19.69
N ASP A 165 7.46 7.82 18.85
CA ASP A 165 6.26 8.11 18.06
C ASP A 165 4.96 7.92 18.89
N ILE A 166 5.05 7.42 20.12
CA ILE A 166 3.90 7.09 20.99
C ILE A 166 3.87 8.07 22.17
N VAL A 167 2.97 9.05 22.12
CA VAL A 167 2.86 10.11 23.13
C VAL A 167 1.66 9.81 24.04
N LEU A 168 1.94 9.38 25.28
CA LEU A 168 0.91 9.04 26.28
C LEU A 168 0.72 10.11 27.36
N ASP A 169 1.77 10.84 27.71
CA ASP A 169 1.76 11.84 28.79
C ASP A 169 1.42 13.24 28.25
N THR A 170 0.16 13.40 27.84
CA THR A 170 -0.38 14.64 27.27
C THR A 170 -1.91 14.64 27.37
N GLU A 171 -2.56 15.79 27.19
CA GLU A 171 -4.02 15.93 27.25
C GLU A 171 -4.73 15.01 26.23
N ILE A 172 -4.16 14.87 25.03
CA ILE A 172 -4.67 13.98 23.99
C ILE A 172 -3.58 12.97 23.60
N PRO A 173 -3.56 11.77 24.21
CA PRO A 173 -2.64 10.72 23.82
C PRO A 173 -2.75 10.43 22.32
N HIS A 174 -1.63 10.31 21.63
CA HIS A 174 -1.60 10.18 20.18
C HIS A 174 -0.35 9.48 19.65
N LEU A 175 -0.44 9.07 18.38
CA LEU A 175 0.68 8.57 17.60
C LEU A 175 1.16 9.64 16.62
N ILE A 176 2.48 9.72 16.45
CA ILE A 176 3.13 10.52 15.42
C ILE A 176 3.45 9.61 14.24
N ILE A 177 2.65 9.69 13.17
CA ILE A 177 2.92 8.91 11.96
C ILE A 177 3.84 9.73 11.07
N GLN A 178 5.09 9.31 10.96
CA GLN A 178 6.13 10.02 10.21
C GLN A 178 7.01 9.07 9.39
N LYS A 179 7.85 9.64 8.53
CA LYS A 179 8.80 8.87 7.72
C LYS A 179 10.00 8.49 8.56
N HIS A 180 10.40 7.23 8.48
CA HIS A 180 11.63 6.74 9.08
C HIS A 180 12.54 6.09 8.03
N PRO A 181 13.87 6.00 8.26
CA PRO A 181 14.80 5.33 7.35
C PRO A 181 14.42 3.86 7.09
N TRP A 182 14.04 3.14 8.15
CA TRP A 182 13.54 1.76 8.04
C TRP A 182 12.15 1.70 7.43
N ARG A 183 11.33 2.77 7.55
CA ARG A 183 9.99 2.82 6.99
C ARG A 183 9.55 4.10 6.27
N LYS A 184 9.51 4.00 4.94
CA LYS A 184 8.82 4.94 4.05
C LYS A 184 7.29 4.87 4.20
N LEU A 185 6.66 6.03 4.19
CA LEU A 185 5.21 6.20 4.11
C LEU A 185 4.70 6.06 2.67
N LYS A 186 3.43 5.69 2.51
CA LYS A 186 2.83 5.42 1.19
C LYS A 186 2.54 6.70 0.40
N THR A 187 2.04 7.74 1.07
CA THR A 187 1.66 9.03 0.50
C THR A 187 2.05 10.15 1.46
N ALA A 188 2.07 11.41 1.00
CA ALA A 188 2.27 12.56 1.87
C ALA A 188 1.22 12.61 2.99
N SER A 189 -0.05 12.33 2.67
CA SER A 189 -1.15 12.27 3.65
C SER A 189 -1.05 11.14 4.69
N SER A 190 -0.10 10.21 4.57
CA SER A 190 0.16 9.25 5.65
C SER A 190 0.78 9.94 6.87
N GLU A 191 1.53 11.02 6.67
CA GLU A 191 2.20 11.78 7.73
C GLU A 191 1.17 12.60 8.50
N ARG A 192 0.94 12.26 9.77
CA ARG A 192 -0.15 12.83 10.58
C ARG A 192 -0.07 12.43 12.04
N LEU A 193 -0.72 13.23 12.89
CA LEU A 193 -1.03 12.83 14.26
C LEU A 193 -2.36 12.05 14.32
N VAL A 194 -2.38 10.94 15.05
CA VAL A 194 -3.56 10.06 15.23
C VAL A 194 -3.86 9.88 16.72
N PRO A 195 -5.01 10.38 17.23
CA PRO A 195 -5.39 10.18 18.62
C PRO A 195 -5.51 8.69 18.98
N LEU A 196 -5.05 8.35 20.18
CA LEU A 196 -5.19 7.04 20.78
C LEU A 196 -6.46 7.02 21.64
N ILE A 197 -7.36 6.10 21.31
CA ILE A 197 -8.67 5.92 21.96
C ILE A 197 -8.98 4.45 22.16
N GLY A 198 -9.86 4.12 23.10
CA GLY A 198 -10.34 2.75 23.30
C GLY A 198 -9.20 1.74 23.43
N LYS A 199 -9.23 0.68 22.62
CA LYS A 199 -8.22 -0.39 22.69
C LYS A 199 -6.88 0.00 22.08
N SER A 200 -6.85 1.02 21.23
CA SER A 200 -5.56 1.53 20.74
C SER A 200 -4.75 2.23 21.82
N TYR A 201 -5.41 2.96 22.74
CA TYR A 201 -4.74 3.56 23.89
C TYR A 201 -4.20 2.52 24.87
N TRP A 202 -5.02 1.51 25.21
CA TRP A 202 -4.55 0.37 26.02
C TRP A 202 -3.33 -0.32 25.39
N ALA A 203 -3.39 -0.61 24.08
CA ALA A 203 -2.31 -1.27 23.36
C ALA A 203 -1.02 -0.44 23.38
N ALA A 204 -1.14 0.89 23.19
CA ALA A 204 0.00 1.80 23.28
C ALA A 204 0.66 1.75 24.66
N GLY A 205 -0.15 1.69 25.74
CA GLY A 205 0.36 1.48 27.10
C GLY A 205 1.17 0.19 27.25
N GLN A 206 0.68 -0.94 26.72
CA GLN A 206 1.42 -2.22 26.76
C GLN A 206 2.72 -2.17 25.96
N ILE A 207 2.71 -1.53 24.78
CA ILE A 207 3.90 -1.37 23.93
C ILE A 207 5.00 -0.60 24.67
N MET A 208 4.63 0.46 25.39
CA MET A 208 5.57 1.31 26.12
C MET A 208 6.25 0.60 27.31
N GLN A 209 5.67 -0.49 27.82
CA GLN A 209 6.25 -1.29 28.90
C GLN A 209 7.42 -2.18 28.44
N THR A 210 7.57 -2.41 27.13
CA THR A 210 8.67 -3.23 26.60
C THR A 210 9.98 -2.44 26.62
N GLU A 211 11.15 -3.07 26.78
CA GLU A 211 12.44 -2.34 26.76
C GLU A 211 12.91 -1.97 25.33
N ALA A 212 12.29 -2.52 24.30
CA ALA A 212 12.72 -2.32 22.91
C ALA A 212 12.44 -0.88 22.43
N GLN A 213 13.36 -0.32 21.65
CA GLN A 213 13.16 0.98 20.99
C GLN A 213 12.03 0.92 19.94
N PHE A 214 12.01 -0.15 19.13
CA PHE A 214 10.95 -0.39 18.15
C PHE A 214 9.72 -0.98 18.84
N ALA A 215 8.55 -0.39 18.58
CA ALA A 215 7.27 -0.87 19.11
C ALA A 215 6.99 -2.34 18.77
N PHE A 216 7.48 -2.81 17.62
CA PHE A 216 7.31 -4.18 17.12
C PHE A 216 8.62 -4.77 16.60
N SER A 217 9.60 -4.94 17.49
CA SER A 217 10.95 -5.46 17.18
C SER A 217 10.97 -6.83 16.48
N ASN A 218 9.94 -7.66 16.67
CA ASN A 218 9.78 -8.94 15.96
C ASN A 218 9.66 -8.79 14.43
N TYR A 219 9.28 -7.60 13.93
CA TYR A 219 9.07 -7.36 12.51
C TYR A 219 9.86 -6.16 11.99
N THR A 220 10.38 -5.30 12.86
CA THR A 220 11.03 -4.06 12.46
C THR A 220 12.38 -3.88 13.17
N SER A 221 13.37 -3.49 12.38
CA SER A 221 14.70 -3.09 12.80
C SER A 221 15.12 -1.84 12.02
N ALA A 222 16.29 -1.28 12.34
CA ALA A 222 16.84 -0.11 11.64
C ALA A 222 17.04 -0.35 10.12
N SER A 223 17.20 -1.60 9.68
CA SER A 223 17.42 -1.95 8.28
C SER A 223 16.15 -2.39 7.54
N LYS A 224 15.13 -2.88 8.23
CA LYS A 224 13.98 -3.53 7.58
C LYS A 224 12.72 -3.45 8.43
N CYS A 225 11.57 -3.35 7.75
CA CYS A 225 10.26 -3.59 8.35
C CYS A 225 9.52 -4.64 7.51
N ASN A 226 9.13 -5.75 8.14
CA ASN A 226 8.56 -6.90 7.47
C ASN A 226 7.04 -6.98 7.66
N ALA A 227 6.33 -6.06 7.00
CA ALA A 227 4.87 -6.01 7.04
C ALA A 227 4.18 -7.25 6.48
N ASN A 228 4.83 -7.98 5.56
CA ASN A 228 4.26 -9.21 4.99
C ASN A 228 4.24 -10.34 6.03
N SER A 229 5.33 -10.53 6.78
CA SER A 229 5.38 -11.55 7.85
C SER A 229 4.39 -11.23 8.97
N ALA A 230 4.29 -9.98 9.39
CA ALA A 230 3.28 -9.55 10.36
C ALA A 230 1.86 -9.80 9.85
N SER A 231 1.57 -9.43 8.60
CA SER A 231 0.27 -9.68 7.96
C SER A 231 -0.07 -11.17 7.94
N ALA A 232 0.88 -12.03 7.57
CA ALA A 232 0.68 -13.48 7.56
C ALA A 232 0.39 -14.03 8.96
N ALA A 233 1.16 -13.62 9.97
CA ALA A 233 0.98 -14.05 11.35
C ALA A 233 -0.38 -13.62 11.92
N LEU A 234 -0.75 -12.36 11.74
CA LEU A 234 -2.04 -11.84 12.19
C LEU A 234 -3.21 -12.49 11.46
N ASN A 235 -3.15 -12.64 10.13
CA ASN A 235 -4.23 -13.28 9.37
C ASN A 235 -4.37 -14.76 9.68
N LYS A 236 -3.29 -15.47 10.00
CA LYS A 236 -3.35 -16.86 10.48
C LYS A 236 -4.19 -16.97 11.76
N TRP A 237 -4.01 -16.03 12.68
CA TRP A 237 -4.80 -15.97 13.92
C TRP A 237 -6.23 -15.48 13.69
N LEU A 238 -6.45 -14.53 12.79
CA LEU A 238 -7.79 -14.00 12.47
C LEU A 238 -8.67 -14.99 11.73
N LYS A 239 -8.10 -15.85 10.86
CA LYS A 239 -8.86 -16.74 9.96
C LYS A 239 -10.01 -17.52 10.63
N PRO A 240 -9.84 -18.17 11.80
CA PRO A 240 -10.95 -18.86 12.47
C PRO A 240 -11.92 -17.94 13.24
N ARG A 241 -11.66 -16.63 13.32
CA ARG A 241 -12.38 -15.67 14.18
C ARG A 241 -13.18 -14.63 13.40
N VAL A 242 -13.01 -14.54 12.08
CA VAL A 242 -13.58 -13.48 11.25
C VAL A 242 -14.40 -14.07 10.10
N PRO A 243 -15.41 -13.33 9.60
CA PRO A 243 -16.16 -13.75 8.41
C PRO A 243 -15.25 -13.95 7.20
N ASP A 244 -15.70 -14.77 6.25
CA ASP A 244 -14.95 -15.08 5.04
C ASP A 244 -14.52 -13.81 4.28
N GLY A 245 -13.24 -13.79 3.91
CA GLY A 245 -12.61 -12.67 3.22
C GLY A 245 -12.15 -11.52 4.12
N CYS A 246 -12.57 -11.45 5.39
CA CYS A 246 -12.05 -10.45 6.32
C CYS A 246 -10.59 -10.75 6.66
N VAL A 247 -9.78 -9.70 6.68
CA VAL A 247 -8.33 -9.75 6.95
C VAL A 247 -7.93 -8.59 7.86
N VAL A 248 -6.66 -8.51 8.27
CA VAL A 248 -6.12 -7.36 9.03
C VAL A 248 -6.50 -6.02 8.41
N TYR A 249 -6.46 -5.90 7.08
CA TYR A 249 -6.81 -4.65 6.39
C TYR A 249 -8.30 -4.28 6.50
N SER A 250 -9.18 -5.23 6.81
CA SER A 250 -10.62 -5.01 7.01
C SER A 250 -10.92 -4.13 8.23
N PHE A 251 -10.03 -4.08 9.24
CA PHE A 251 -10.17 -3.15 10.37
C PHE A 251 -10.11 -1.68 9.91
N ARG A 252 -9.22 -1.38 8.96
CA ARG A 252 -9.10 -0.03 8.40
C ARG A 252 -10.34 0.36 7.59
N HIS A 253 -10.96 -0.58 6.88
CA HIS A 253 -12.25 -0.34 6.22
C HIS A 253 -13.36 -0.10 7.25
N ALA A 254 -13.39 -0.90 8.31
CA ALA A 254 -14.37 -0.76 9.38
C ALA A 254 -14.23 0.57 10.14
N LEU A 255 -13.01 1.10 10.34
CA LEU A 255 -12.85 2.44 10.89
C LEU A 255 -13.55 3.49 10.02
N ARG A 256 -13.34 3.45 8.69
CA ARG A 256 -13.94 4.42 7.77
C ARG A 256 -15.47 4.30 7.78
N ASP A 257 -15.99 3.09 7.80
CA ASP A 257 -17.43 2.86 7.83
C ASP A 257 -18.06 3.29 9.16
N ARG A 258 -17.39 3.04 10.29
CA ARG A 258 -17.81 3.56 11.60
C ARG A 258 -17.83 5.08 11.65
N LEU A 259 -16.79 5.75 11.13
CA LEU A 259 -16.75 7.22 11.04
C LEU A 259 -17.89 7.74 10.15
N ARG A 260 -18.18 7.08 9.02
CA ARG A 260 -19.31 7.44 8.17
C ARG A 260 -20.65 7.28 8.89
N ALA A 261 -20.82 6.22 9.66
CA ALA A 261 -22.06 5.93 10.39
C ALA A 261 -22.40 6.99 11.46
N VAL A 262 -21.40 7.71 11.97
CA VAL A 262 -21.59 8.84 12.89
C VAL A 262 -21.58 10.20 12.18
N GLU A 263 -21.66 10.21 10.85
CA GLU A 263 -21.68 11.41 10.02
C GLU A 263 -20.40 12.27 10.14
N CYS A 264 -19.25 11.64 10.34
CA CYS A 264 -17.96 12.33 10.30
C CYS A 264 -17.71 12.93 8.91
N PRO A 265 -17.40 14.23 8.80
CA PRO A 265 -17.02 14.87 7.54
C PRO A 265 -15.90 14.08 6.83
N SER A 266 -16.02 13.95 5.51
CA SER A 266 -15.16 13.06 4.72
C SER A 266 -13.69 13.47 4.78
N ASP A 267 -13.41 14.77 4.85
CA ASP A 267 -12.06 15.32 4.94
C ASP A 267 -11.43 15.10 6.32
N ILE A 268 -12.20 15.15 7.40
CA ILE A 268 -11.74 14.76 8.74
C ILE A 268 -11.49 13.25 8.79
N SER A 269 -12.39 12.44 8.21
CA SER A 269 -12.19 10.99 8.07
C SER A 269 -10.89 10.69 7.32
N ASP A 270 -10.66 11.37 6.19
CA ASP A 270 -9.46 11.24 5.38
C ASP A 270 -8.20 11.69 6.13
N ALA A 271 -8.28 12.74 6.95
CA ALA A 271 -7.20 13.19 7.82
C ALA A 271 -6.90 12.22 8.98
N ILE A 272 -7.91 11.54 9.54
CA ILE A 272 -7.70 10.48 10.56
C ILE A 272 -7.03 9.27 9.91
N GLY A 273 -7.57 8.80 8.78
CA GLY A 273 -7.10 7.60 8.12
C GLY A 273 -5.80 7.79 7.33
N GLY A 274 -5.43 9.00 6.95
CA GLY A 274 -4.41 9.23 5.92
C GLY A 274 -4.86 8.66 4.57
N TRP A 275 -6.13 8.89 4.22
CA TRP A 275 -6.68 8.63 2.90
C TRP A 275 -6.37 9.83 1.97
N SER A 276 -6.58 9.65 0.67
CA SER A 276 -6.40 10.73 -0.30
C SER A 276 -7.65 11.59 -0.33
N THR A 277 -7.53 12.85 0.06
CA THR A 277 -8.61 13.84 -0.06
C THR A 277 -8.73 14.29 -1.51
N SER A 278 -9.93 14.27 -2.06
CA SER A 278 -10.24 14.79 -3.40
C SER A 278 -10.77 16.23 -3.29
N GLY A 279 -10.12 17.20 -3.94
CA GLY A 279 -10.60 18.59 -4.03
C GLY A 279 -9.50 19.65 -3.85
N ILE A 280 -9.64 20.80 -4.52
CA ILE A 280 -8.63 21.89 -4.60
C ILE A 280 -8.53 22.69 -3.29
N GLY A 281 -9.59 22.72 -2.47
CA GLY A 281 -9.66 23.52 -1.23
C GLY A 281 -8.99 22.91 0.01
N HIS A 282 -8.49 21.67 -0.06
CA HIS A 282 -8.02 20.92 1.13
C HIS A 282 -6.50 20.91 1.30
N SER A 283 -5.77 21.56 0.39
CA SER A 283 -4.31 21.73 0.44
C SER A 283 -3.87 23.01 1.16
N TYR A 284 -4.80 23.77 1.77
CA TYR A 284 -4.50 25.00 2.51
C TYR A 284 -4.69 24.80 4.02
N GLY A 285 -3.64 25.09 4.80
CA GLY A 285 -3.63 25.07 6.28
C GLY A 285 -2.88 23.88 6.92
N ASP A 286 -2.71 23.94 8.25
CA ASP A 286 -1.98 22.93 9.07
C ASP A 286 -2.74 21.60 9.26
N GLY A 287 -3.82 21.40 8.52
CA GLY A 287 -4.73 20.25 8.65
C GLY A 287 -5.64 20.33 9.87
N TYR A 288 -6.18 19.17 10.28
CA TYR A 288 -7.08 19.07 11.43
C TYR A 288 -6.29 18.79 12.73
N ASP A 289 -6.56 19.60 13.75
CA ASP A 289 -6.02 19.43 15.10
C ASP A 289 -6.47 18.11 15.77
N LEU A 290 -5.68 17.62 16.71
CA LEU A 290 -5.92 16.43 17.52
C LEU A 290 -7.29 16.46 18.21
N VAL A 291 -7.72 17.60 18.74
CA VAL A 291 -9.03 17.77 19.40
C VAL A 291 -10.17 17.39 18.44
N VAL A 292 -10.12 17.87 17.21
CA VAL A 292 -11.15 17.58 16.19
C VAL A 292 -11.15 16.10 15.84
N LYS A 293 -9.97 15.51 15.60
CA LYS A 293 -9.85 14.08 15.28
C LYS A 293 -10.34 13.21 16.44
N GLN A 294 -9.96 13.54 17.67
CA GLN A 294 -10.32 12.78 18.87
C GLN A 294 -11.83 12.81 19.10
N LYS A 295 -12.47 13.97 18.95
CA LYS A 295 -13.93 14.13 19.04
C LYS A 295 -14.68 13.12 18.15
N TRP A 296 -14.22 12.91 16.91
CA TRP A 296 -14.87 11.97 15.99
C TRP A 296 -14.53 10.51 16.29
N LEU A 297 -13.27 10.23 16.67
CA LEU A 297 -12.85 8.89 17.07
C LEU A 297 -13.58 8.41 18.33
N GLN A 298 -13.80 9.28 19.32
CA GLN A 298 -14.54 8.94 20.55
C GLN A 298 -15.98 8.47 20.27
N LYS A 299 -16.63 8.98 19.21
CA LYS A 299 -17.98 8.55 18.82
C LYS A 299 -18.05 7.12 18.30
N ILE A 300 -16.91 6.48 17.99
CA ILE A 300 -16.86 5.17 17.33
C ILE A 300 -16.12 4.09 18.14
N VAL A 301 -15.73 4.40 19.38
CA VAL A 301 -15.17 3.43 20.34
C VAL A 301 -16.21 2.34 20.64
N ILE A 302 -15.76 1.09 20.76
CA ILE A 302 -16.61 -0.11 20.90
C ILE A 302 -16.53 -0.72 22.31
#